data_AF-C5BD92-F1
#
_entry.id   AF-C5BD92-F1
#
_cell.length_a   1.000
_cell.length_b   1.000
_cell.length_c   1.000
_cell.angle_alpha   90.00
_cell.angle_beta   90.00
_cell.angle_gamma   90.00
#
_symmetry.space_group_name_H-M   'P 1'
#
loop_
_entity.id
_entity.type
_entity.pdbx_description
1 polymer ?
#
loop_
_entity_poly.entity_id
_entity_poly.type
_entity_poly.pdbx_seq_one_letter_code
_entity_poly.pdbx_strand_id
1 'polypeptide(L)'
;MSEALKILNNIRTLRAQARECTLETLEEMLEKLEVVVKERREEDQQAQAEIEERTRKLQQYREMLIADGIDPNELLQTMNATKITGKAKRAARPAKYQYVDENGETKTWTGQGRTPAVIKNAIEEQDKSLDDFLI
;
A
#
# COMPACT_ATOMS: atom_id res chain seq x y z
N MET A 1 16.06 19.49 -4.26
CA MET A 1 16.11 20.97 -4.30
C MET A 1 16.24 21.38 -5.76
N SER A 2 15.34 22.21 -6.27
CA SER A 2 15.38 22.66 -7.67
C SER A 2 16.67 23.43 -7.96
N GLU A 3 17.11 23.46 -9.22
CA GLU A 3 18.31 24.20 -9.64
C GLU A 3 18.22 25.70 -9.27
N ALA A 4 17.03 26.30 -9.37
CA ALA A 4 16.79 27.68 -8.96
C ALA A 4 17.04 27.91 -7.45
N LEU A 5 16.55 27.00 -6.58
CA LEU A 5 16.77 27.10 -5.13
C LEU A 5 18.23 26.83 -4.75
N LYS A 6 18.95 26.00 -5.51
CA LYS A 6 20.40 25.79 -5.30
C LYS A 6 21.20 27.07 -5.55
N ILE A 7 20.84 27.84 -6.57
CA ILE A 7 21.48 29.13 -6.88
C ILE A 7 21.23 30.14 -5.75
N LEU A 8 19.99 30.21 -5.25
CA LEU A 8 19.62 31.07 -4.11
C LEU A 8 20.34 30.69 -2.81
N ASN A 9 20.62 29.40 -2.59
CA ASN A 9 21.32 28.93 -1.40
C ASN A 9 22.84 29.22 -1.44
N ASN A 10 23.42 29.52 -2.61
CA ASN A 10 24.82 29.88 -2.72
C ASN A 10 25.02 31.40 -2.75
N ILE A 11 25.55 31.93 -1.65
CA ILE A 11 25.73 33.38 -1.48
C ILE A 11 26.65 34.02 -2.53
N ARG A 12 27.61 33.28 -3.11
CA ARG A 12 28.52 33.83 -4.12
C ARG A 12 27.80 34.05 -5.44
N THR A 13 27.01 33.07 -5.90
CA THR A 13 26.20 33.19 -7.11
C THR A 13 25.07 34.19 -6.91
N LEU A 14 24.42 34.18 -5.74
CA LEU A 14 23.37 35.13 -5.40
C LEU A 14 23.87 36.58 -5.43
N ARG A 15 25.05 36.86 -4.87
CA ARG A 15 25.66 38.20 -4.92
C ARG A 15 26.00 38.64 -6.34
N ALA A 16 26.43 37.72 -7.20
CA ALA A 16 26.73 38.05 -8.60
C ALA A 16 25.46 38.49 -9.33
N GLN A 17 24.36 37.73 -9.17
CA GLN A 17 23.06 38.04 -9.78
C GLN A 17 22.42 39.29 -9.18
N ALA A 18 22.52 39.49 -7.86
CA ALA A 18 21.94 40.65 -7.18
C ALA A 18 22.56 41.99 -7.62
N ARG A 19 23.77 42.00 -8.20
CA ARG A 19 24.38 43.22 -8.78
C ARG A 19 23.67 43.70 -10.03
N GLU A 20 22.95 42.81 -10.71
CA GLU A 20 22.20 43.12 -11.93
C GLU A 20 20.77 43.59 -11.62
N CYS A 21 20.37 43.60 -10.35
CA CYS A 21 19.06 44.01 -9.87
C CYS A 21 19.13 45.31 -9.04
N THR A 22 18.01 46.03 -8.95
CA THR A 22 17.92 47.20 -8.07
C THR A 22 17.67 46.79 -6.63
N LEU A 23 18.02 47.65 -5.66
CA LEU A 23 17.76 47.38 -4.25
C LEU A 23 16.27 47.12 -3.97
N GLU A 24 15.38 47.93 -4.53
CA GLU A 24 13.93 47.78 -4.39
C GLU A 24 13.44 46.39 -4.81
N THR A 25 13.91 45.89 -5.96
CA THR A 25 13.54 44.54 -6.42
C THR A 25 14.08 43.43 -5.50
N LEU A 26 15.27 43.62 -4.91
CA LEU A 26 15.81 42.67 -3.93
C LEU A 26 15.01 42.66 -2.63
N GLU A 27 14.51 43.82 -2.20
CA GLU A 27 13.62 43.94 -1.02
C GLU A 27 12.28 43.25 -1.28
N GLU A 28 11.65 43.45 -2.44
CA GLU A 28 10.42 42.73 -2.81
C GLU A 28 10.62 41.20 -2.89
N MET A 29 11.77 40.75 -3.41
CA MET A 29 12.10 39.33 -3.46
C MET A 29 12.29 38.75 -2.06
N LEU A 30 12.91 39.52 -1.16
CA LEU A 30 13.08 39.15 0.24
C LEU A 30 11.74 39.03 0.95
N GLU A 31 10.84 40.01 0.80
CA GLU A 31 9.50 39.97 1.41
C GLU A 31 8.72 38.73 0.96
N LYS A 32 8.73 38.41 -0.34
CA LYS A 32 8.08 37.21 -0.88
C LYS A 32 8.69 35.93 -0.29
N LEU A 33 10.01 35.87 -0.15
CA LEU A 33 10.68 34.71 0.44
C LEU A 33 10.37 34.59 1.94
N GLU A 34 10.29 35.70 2.67
CA GLU A 34 9.90 35.73 4.08
C GLU A 34 8.47 35.21 4.29
N VAL A 35 7.53 35.58 3.43
CA VAL A 35 6.16 35.03 3.45
C VAL A 35 6.19 33.51 3.27
N VAL A 36 6.88 33.01 2.24
CA VAL A 36 6.99 31.56 1.99
C VAL A 36 7.65 30.83 3.17
N VAL A 37 8.69 31.41 3.77
CA VAL A 37 9.36 30.83 4.95
C VAL A 37 8.42 30.82 6.15
N LYS A 38 7.62 31.87 6.34
CA LYS A 38 6.64 31.95 7.42
C LYS A 38 5.55 30.89 7.27
N GLU A 39 4.99 30.74 6.07
CA GLU A 39 4.01 29.69 5.77
C GLU A 39 4.57 28.31 6.08
N ARG A 40 5.79 28.00 5.63
CA ARG A 40 6.44 26.72 5.92
C ARG A 40 6.72 26.49 7.41
N ARG A 41 7.13 27.53 8.14
CA ARG A 41 7.31 27.43 9.59
C ARG A 41 5.98 27.16 10.30
N GLU A 42 4.90 27.80 9.87
CA GLU A 42 3.57 27.58 10.44
C GLU A 42 3.07 26.16 10.14
N GLU A 43 3.26 25.65 8.91
CA GLU A 43 2.96 24.26 8.55
C GLU A 43 3.76 23.27 9.41
N ASP A 44 5.07 23.46 9.54
CA ASP A 44 5.94 22.60 10.34
C ASP A 44 5.55 22.64 11.83
N GLN A 45 5.22 23.82 12.36
CA GLN A 45 4.76 23.97 13.74
C GLN A 45 3.41 23.29 13.98
N GLN A 46 2.47 23.41 13.05
CA GLN A 46 1.17 22.73 13.14
C GLN A 46 1.33 21.21 13.10
N ALA A 47 2.16 20.70 12.18
CA ALA A 47 2.46 19.28 12.09
C ALA A 47 3.12 18.76 13.37
N GLN A 48 4.08 19.51 13.92
CA GLN A 48 4.73 19.18 15.18
C GLN A 48 3.74 19.20 16.35
N ALA A 49 2.87 20.21 16.44
CA ALA A 49 1.84 20.29 17.47
C ALA A 49 0.85 19.12 17.38
N GLU A 50 0.45 18.69 16.18
CA GLU A 50 -0.42 17.52 16.00
C GLU A 50 0.26 16.22 16.47
N ILE A 51 1.55 16.06 16.16
CA ILE A 51 2.35 14.91 16.64
C ILE A 51 2.46 14.94 18.16
N GLU A 52 2.73 16.10 18.76
CA GLU A 52 2.80 16.28 20.21
C GLU A 52 1.47 16.01 20.90
N GLU A 53 0.35 16.49 20.35
CA GLU A 53 -0.98 16.17 20.88
C GLU A 53 -1.30 14.69 20.78
N ARG A 54 -0.99 14.05 19.65
CA ARG A 54 -1.20 12.62 19.47
C ARG A 54 -0.37 11.80 20.45
N THR A 55 0.91 12.13 20.59
CA THR A 55 1.81 11.45 21.52
C THR A 55 1.40 11.68 22.97
N ARG A 56 1.00 12.89 23.35
CA ARG A 56 0.45 13.19 24.68
C ARG A 56 -0.80 12.38 24.99
N LYS A 57 -1.75 12.31 24.04
CA LYS A 57 -2.96 11.48 24.18
C LYS A 57 -2.58 10.00 24.35
N LEU A 58 -1.69 9.47 23.50
CA LEU A 58 -1.23 8.09 23.59
C LEU A 58 -0.57 7.78 24.94
N GLN A 59 0.25 8.70 25.45
CA GLN A 59 0.87 8.55 26.76
C GLN A 59 -0.18 8.57 27.89
N GLN A 60 -1.14 9.49 27.84
CA GLN A 60 -2.24 9.54 28.79
C GLN A 60 -3.05 8.23 28.79
N TYR A 61 -3.39 7.68 27.61
CA TYR A 61 -4.08 6.40 27.53
C TYR A 61 -3.23 5.24 28.04
N ARG A 62 -1.92 5.25 27.78
CA ARG A 62 -0.99 4.24 28.29
C ARG A 62 -0.97 4.25 29.82
N GLU A 63 -0.88 5.43 30.44
CA GLU A 63 -0.89 5.58 31.89
C GLU A 63 -2.22 5.11 32.50
N MET A 64 -3.35 5.43 31.85
CA MET A 64 -4.68 4.95 32.27
C MET A 64 -4.79 3.43 32.22
N LEU A 65 -4.34 2.78 31.14
CA LEU A 65 -4.36 1.31 31.02
C LEU A 65 -3.55 0.64 32.13
N ILE A 66 -2.34 1.18 32.41
CA ILE A 66 -1.48 0.66 33.48
C ILE A 66 -2.14 0.86 34.84
N ALA A 67 -2.80 2.01 35.08
CA ALA A 67 -3.53 2.28 36.33
C ALA A 67 -4.69 1.29 36.55
N ASP A 68 -5.35 0.88 35.48
CA ASP A 68 -6.40 -0.15 35.50
C ASP A 68 -5.82 -1.59 35.57
N GLY A 69 -4.50 -1.74 35.64
CA GLY A 69 -3.81 -3.02 35.74
C GLY A 69 -3.71 -3.79 34.43
N ILE A 70 -3.96 -3.14 33.30
CA ILE A 70 -3.91 -3.74 31.96
C ILE A 70 -2.57 -3.39 31.31
N ASP A 71 -1.77 -4.41 30.96
CA ASP A 71 -0.58 -4.20 30.15
C ASP A 71 -1.01 -3.86 28.70
N PRO A 72 -0.59 -2.71 28.13
CA PRO A 72 -0.88 -2.36 26.74
C PRO A 72 -0.50 -3.45 25.73
N ASN A 73 0.54 -4.24 26.00
CA ASN A 73 0.99 -5.29 25.11
C ASN A 73 0.03 -6.50 25.11
N GLU A 74 -0.54 -6.85 26.27
CA GLU A 74 -1.57 -7.89 26.38
C GLU A 74 -2.85 -7.48 25.62
N LEU A 75 -3.28 -6.23 25.76
CA LEU A 75 -4.41 -5.68 25.01
C LEU A 75 -4.17 -5.75 23.49
N LEU A 76 -2.99 -5.40 23.00
CA LEU A 76 -2.66 -5.50 21.58
C LEU A 76 -2.67 -6.94 21.06
N GLN A 77 -2.22 -7.91 21.87
CA GLN A 77 -2.24 -9.33 21.50
C GLN A 77 -3.68 -9.86 21.39
N THR A 78 -4.56 -9.50 22.32
CA THR A 78 -5.98 -9.91 22.25
C THR A 78 -6.68 -9.35 21.01
N MET A 79 -6.42 -8.10 20.63
CA MET A 79 -6.97 -7.49 19.40
C MET A 79 -6.47 -8.15 18.11
N ASN A 80 -5.22 -8.61 18.09
CA ASN A 80 -4.64 -9.30 16.94
C ASN A 80 -5.14 -10.74 16.81
N ALA A 81 -5.41 -11.42 17.93
CA ALA A 81 -5.99 -12.76 17.93
C ALA A 81 -7.38 -12.81 17.27
N THR A 82 -8.18 -11.75 17.41
CA THR A 82 -9.51 -11.63 16.78
C THR A 82 -9.46 -11.57 15.24
N LYS A 83 -8.33 -11.18 14.63
CA LYS A 83 -8.22 -11.08 13.16
C LYS A 83 -7.86 -12.40 12.46
N ILE A 84 -7.40 -13.42 13.19
CA ILE A 84 -6.90 -14.68 12.59
C ILE A 84 -8.01 -15.74 12.42
N THR A 85 -9.19 -15.55 13.01
CA THR A 85 -10.31 -16.51 12.89
C THR A 85 -11.16 -16.23 11.64
N GLY A 86 -10.60 -16.44 10.44
CA GLY A 86 -11.27 -16.08 9.19
C GLY A 86 -10.99 -17.01 8.02
N LYS A 87 -11.68 -18.15 7.99
CA LYS A 87 -11.87 -19.12 6.88
C LYS A 87 -10.72 -20.13 6.67
N ALA A 88 -10.88 -21.30 7.30
CA ALA A 88 -10.30 -22.54 6.79
C ALA A 88 -10.70 -22.72 5.31
N LYS A 89 -9.72 -22.79 4.40
CA LYS A 89 -9.94 -23.16 3.00
C LYS A 89 -10.56 -24.57 2.98
N ARG A 90 -11.78 -24.70 2.45
CA ARG A 90 -12.37 -26.01 2.14
C ARG A 90 -11.39 -26.78 1.25
N ALA A 91 -11.17 -28.06 1.58
CA ALA A 91 -10.36 -28.95 0.77
C ALA A 91 -10.88 -28.97 -0.67
N ALA A 92 -9.97 -28.84 -1.64
CA ALA A 92 -10.31 -28.93 -3.06
C ALA A 92 -10.92 -30.32 -3.34
N ARG A 93 -12.04 -30.35 -4.06
CA ARG A 93 -12.67 -31.62 -4.47
C ARG A 93 -11.72 -32.38 -5.40
N PRO A 94 -11.60 -33.71 -5.26
CA PRO A 94 -10.76 -34.51 -6.14
C PRO A 94 -11.25 -34.41 -7.59
N ALA A 95 -10.31 -34.49 -8.54
CA ALA A 95 -10.67 -34.49 -9.96
C ALA A 95 -11.40 -35.80 -10.32
N LYS A 96 -12.39 -35.69 -11.21
CA LYS A 96 -13.28 -36.81 -11.60
C LYS A 96 -12.95 -37.35 -12.98
N TYR A 97 -12.38 -36.52 -13.85
CA TYR A 97 -12.05 -36.86 -15.24
C TYR A 97 -10.60 -36.50 -15.56
N GLN A 98 -9.94 -37.28 -16.43
CA GLN A 98 -8.59 -37.04 -16.93
C GLN A 98 -8.58 -37.01 -18.46
N TYR A 99 -7.89 -36.05 -19.05
CA TYR A 99 -7.77 -35.89 -20.50
C TYR A 99 -6.37 -35.40 -20.90
N VAL A 100 -5.98 -35.64 -22.16
CA VAL A 100 -4.71 -35.15 -22.71
C VAL A 100 -4.99 -33.88 -23.49
N ASP A 101 -4.35 -32.78 -23.12
CA ASP A 101 -4.54 -31.49 -23.77
C ASP A 101 -3.88 -31.44 -25.15
N GLU A 102 -4.17 -30.40 -25.94
CA GLU A 102 -3.61 -30.22 -27.30
C GLU A 102 -2.06 -30.21 -27.34
N ASN A 103 -1.44 -29.94 -26.19
CA ASN A 103 0.03 -29.96 -26.00
C ASN A 103 0.58 -31.33 -25.57
N GLY A 104 -0.24 -32.38 -25.52
CA GLY A 104 0.16 -33.72 -25.07
C GLY A 104 0.26 -33.90 -23.55
N GLU A 105 -0.16 -32.92 -22.76
CA GLU A 105 -0.09 -32.95 -21.30
C GLU A 105 -1.37 -33.53 -20.69
N THR A 106 -1.21 -34.43 -19.71
CA THR A 106 -2.34 -35.02 -18.99
C THR A 106 -2.90 -34.07 -17.92
N LYS A 107 -4.12 -33.59 -18.12
CA LYS A 107 -4.84 -32.69 -17.21
C LYS A 107 -6.05 -33.38 -16.58
N THR A 108 -6.51 -32.86 -15.45
CA THR A 108 -7.64 -33.41 -14.71
C THR A 108 -8.73 -32.36 -14.51
N TRP A 109 -9.98 -32.79 -14.54
CA TRP A 109 -11.16 -31.94 -14.41
C TRP A 109 -12.09 -32.49 -13.35
N THR A 110 -12.56 -31.61 -12.45
CA THR A 110 -13.42 -32.00 -11.32
C THR A 110 -14.88 -32.28 -11.72
N GLY A 111 -15.22 -32.13 -13.00
CA GLY A 111 -16.61 -32.21 -13.48
C GLY A 111 -17.46 -31.00 -13.07
N GLN A 112 -16.86 -29.98 -12.45
CA GLN A 112 -17.53 -28.77 -12.00
C GLN A 112 -17.04 -27.58 -12.85
N GLY A 113 -17.97 -26.86 -13.47
CA GLY A 113 -17.68 -25.70 -14.33
C GLY A 113 -17.75 -26.04 -15.82
N ARG A 114 -17.03 -25.28 -16.66
CA ARG A 114 -17.03 -25.49 -18.11
C ARG A 114 -16.27 -26.77 -18.46
N THR A 115 -16.87 -27.61 -19.30
CA THR A 115 -16.24 -28.82 -19.85
C THR A 115 -15.02 -28.44 -20.69
N PRO A 116 -13.85 -29.05 -20.47
CA PRO A 116 -12.67 -28.83 -21.32
C PRO A 116 -12.96 -29.11 -22.79
N ALA A 117 -12.42 -28.27 -23.68
CA ALA A 117 -12.65 -28.36 -25.13
C ALA A 117 -12.29 -29.75 -25.68
N VAL A 118 -11.22 -30.37 -25.16
CA VAL A 118 -10.80 -31.72 -25.55
C VAL A 118 -11.87 -32.77 -25.29
N ILE A 119 -12.47 -32.77 -24.10
CA ILE A 119 -13.54 -33.71 -23.75
C ILE A 119 -14.77 -33.43 -24.61
N LYS A 120 -15.10 -32.14 -24.80
CA LYS A 120 -16.24 -31.74 -25.63
C LYS A 120 -16.10 -32.23 -27.09
N ASN A 121 -14.95 -31.99 -27.71
CA ASN A 121 -14.68 -32.42 -29.08
C ASN A 121 -14.64 -33.95 -29.20
N ALA A 122 -14.11 -34.65 -28.20
CA ALA A 122 -14.13 -36.11 -28.20
C ALA A 122 -15.56 -36.69 -28.12
N ILE A 123 -16.47 -36.04 -27.39
CA ILE A 123 -17.87 -36.44 -27.34
C ILE A 123 -18.59 -36.11 -28.65
N GLU A 124 -18.35 -34.93 -29.23
CA GLU A 124 -19.05 -34.45 -30.42
C GLU A 124 -18.52 -35.06 -31.73
N GLU A 125 -17.22 -35.35 -31.84
CA GLU A 125 -16.57 -35.79 -33.09
C GLU A 125 -16.17 -37.27 -33.08
N GLN A 126 -15.95 -37.87 -31.90
CA GLN A 126 -15.43 -39.24 -31.77
C GLN A 126 -16.43 -40.22 -31.16
N ASP A 127 -17.71 -39.81 -30.99
CA ASP A 127 -18.78 -40.59 -30.34
C ASP A 127 -18.38 -41.17 -28.97
N LYS A 128 -17.43 -40.53 -28.27
CA LYS A 128 -16.98 -40.98 -26.95
C LYS A 128 -17.93 -40.50 -25.88
N SER A 129 -18.04 -41.28 -24.81
CA SER A 129 -18.85 -40.91 -23.66
C SER A 129 -18.01 -40.11 -22.66
N LEU A 130 -18.65 -39.29 -21.84
CA LEU A 130 -17.96 -38.59 -20.74
C LEU A 130 -17.31 -39.58 -19.75
N ASP A 131 -17.85 -40.80 -19.68
CA ASP A 131 -17.37 -41.86 -18.81
C ASP A 131 -16.03 -42.46 -19.28
N ASP A 132 -15.67 -42.32 -20.56
CA ASP A 132 -14.37 -42.75 -21.08
C ASP A 132 -13.20 -41.91 -20.56
N PHE A 133 -13.50 -40.77 -19.93
CA PHE A 133 -12.51 -39.88 -19.32
C PHE A 133 -12.50 -39.97 -17.79
N LEU A 134 -13.30 -40.86 -17.19
CA LEU A 134 -13.40 -41.00 -15.73
C LEU A 134 -12.06 -41.51 -15.15
N ILE A 135 -11.62 -40.94 -14.02
CA ILE A 135 -10.49 -41.44 -13.22
C ILE A 135 -10.95 -42.55 -12.28
#